data_AF-A0A7J4FBE2-F1
#
_entry.id   AF-A0A7J4FBE2-F1
#
_cell.length_a   1.000
_cell.length_b   1.000
_cell.length_c   1.000
_cell.angle_alpha   90.00
_cell.angle_beta   90.00
_cell.angle_gamma   90.00
#
_symmetry.space_group_name_H-M   'P 1'
#
loop_
_entity.id
_entity.type
_entity.pdbx_description
1 polymer ?
#
loop_
_entity_poly.entity_id
_entity_poly.type
_entity_poly.pdbx_seq_one_letter_code
_entity_poly.pdbx_strand_id
1 'polypeptide(L)'
;YDGKTGKRFLVDILIAPVYYQKLHHMAADKMHVRTRGEIQMLTRQPTEGRARGGGLRFGEMERDCLIGHGAAMLLKDRLLNESDKCVIYVCKTCGHMAYYDIRKGKYICNLCEDKARVYPTVIPYAFKLLIQELEGLCIFPKLILEEVA
;
A
#
# COMPACT_ATOMS: atom_id res chain seq x y z
N TYR A 1 43.44 31.64 4.26
CA TYR A 1 43.69 31.15 5.63
C TYR A 1 42.46 30.40 6.08
N ASP A 2 42.63 29.35 6.87
CA ASP A 2 41.52 28.60 7.45
C ASP A 2 40.76 29.47 8.46
N GLY A 3 39.45 29.61 8.27
CA GLY A 3 38.57 30.42 9.12
C GLY A 3 38.37 29.86 10.53
N LYS A 4 38.71 28.58 10.78
CA LYS A 4 38.65 27.99 12.13
C LYS A 4 39.96 28.11 12.90
N THR A 5 41.10 27.87 12.24
CA THR A 5 42.41 27.76 12.91
C THR A 5 43.34 28.96 12.68
N GLY A 6 43.05 29.82 11.72
CA GLY A 6 43.88 30.96 11.36
C GLY A 6 45.17 30.62 10.59
N LYS A 7 45.44 29.35 10.31
CA LYS A 7 46.64 28.90 9.59
C LYS A 7 46.49 29.10 8.07
N ARG A 8 47.60 29.31 7.35
CA ARG A 8 47.59 29.38 5.88
C ARG A 8 47.31 27.99 5.31
N PHE A 9 46.48 27.92 4.24
CA PHE A 9 46.32 26.68 3.49
C PHE A 9 47.63 26.33 2.80
N LEU A 10 47.98 25.04 2.74
CA LEU A 10 49.18 24.55 2.05
C LEU A 10 49.09 24.69 0.52
N VAL A 11 47.90 24.97 0.00
CA VAL A 11 47.58 25.11 -1.41
C VAL A 11 47.05 26.51 -1.71
N ASP A 12 47.24 26.96 -2.96
CA ASP A 12 46.67 28.19 -3.44
C ASP A 12 45.22 27.98 -3.89
N ILE A 13 44.32 28.87 -3.47
CA ILE A 13 42.89 28.80 -3.75
C ILE A 13 42.57 29.82 -4.85
N LEU A 14 42.01 29.34 -5.97
CA LEU A 14 41.50 30.22 -7.02
C LEU A 14 40.23 30.93 -6.53
N ILE A 15 40.27 32.26 -6.52
CA ILE A 15 39.12 33.11 -6.17
C ILE A 15 38.80 33.95 -7.40
N ALA A 16 37.62 33.73 -7.98
CA ALA A 16 37.16 34.44 -9.17
C ALA A 16 35.65 34.75 -9.07
N PRO A 17 35.18 35.87 -9.66
CA PRO A 17 33.76 36.17 -9.74
C PRO A 17 33.08 35.20 -10.72
N VAL A 18 32.03 34.52 -10.26
CA VAL A 18 31.19 33.65 -11.07
C VAL A 18 29.74 34.07 -10.88
N TYR A 19 29.01 34.23 -11.98
CA TYR A 19 27.58 34.57 -11.93
C TYR A 19 26.75 33.31 -11.64
N TYR A 20 26.18 33.24 -10.43
CA TYR A 20 25.31 32.13 -10.03
C TYR A 20 23.85 32.40 -10.41
N GLN A 21 23.18 31.38 -10.92
CA GLN A 21 21.74 31.40 -11.21
C GLN A 21 21.01 30.51 -10.22
N LYS A 22 19.97 31.05 -9.57
CA LYS A 22 19.11 30.30 -8.64
C LYS A 22 17.97 29.64 -9.43
N LEU A 23 17.88 28.33 -9.34
CA LEU A 23 16.77 27.57 -9.92
C LEU A 23 15.52 27.62 -9.03
N HIS A 24 14.36 27.40 -9.64
CA HIS A 24 13.06 27.42 -8.96
C HIS A 24 12.77 26.14 -8.16
N HIS A 25 13.59 25.08 -8.29
CA HIS A 25 13.42 23.84 -7.55
C HIS A 25 13.86 23.97 -6.09
N MET A 26 12.96 24.47 -5.25
CA MET A 26 13.21 24.60 -3.82
C MET A 26 12.87 23.30 -3.09
N ALA A 27 13.66 22.95 -2.07
CA ALA A 27 13.38 21.79 -1.22
C ALA A 27 12.04 21.92 -0.45
N ALA A 28 11.66 23.16 -0.09
CA ALA A 28 10.39 23.46 0.56
C ALA A 28 9.17 22.99 -0.26
N ASP A 29 9.27 23.05 -1.59
CA ASP A 29 8.20 22.65 -2.51
C ASP A 29 8.13 21.13 -2.71
N LYS A 30 9.16 20.40 -2.27
CA LYS A 30 9.24 18.94 -2.39
C LYS A 30 8.92 18.20 -1.09
N MET A 31 8.96 18.86 0.06
CA MET A 31 8.66 18.23 1.35
C MET A 31 7.19 17.76 1.40
N HIS A 32 7.00 16.45 1.55
CA HIS A 32 5.68 15.81 1.58
C HIS A 32 5.66 14.66 2.57
N VAL A 33 4.65 14.62 3.44
CA VAL A 33 4.47 13.58 4.46
C VAL A 33 2.99 13.23 4.56
N ARG A 34 2.70 11.94 4.72
CA ARG A 34 1.36 11.43 4.98
C ARG A 34 1.40 10.45 6.16
N THR A 35 0.47 10.62 7.10
CA THR A 35 0.26 9.68 8.22
C THR A 35 -1.01 8.85 7.99
N ARG A 36 -2.17 9.50 7.95
CA ARG A 36 -3.45 8.96 7.48
C ARG A 36 -4.14 10.04 6.64
N GLY A 37 -4.94 9.64 5.67
CA GLY A 37 -5.61 10.59 4.79
C GLY A 37 -6.71 9.92 3.98
N GLU A 38 -7.26 10.67 3.04
CA GLU A 38 -8.33 10.19 2.16
C GLU A 38 -7.89 8.99 1.33
N ILE A 39 -8.85 8.12 1.06
CA ILE A 39 -8.68 6.91 0.25
C ILE A 39 -9.55 7.01 -1.00
N GLN A 40 -9.10 6.39 -2.08
CA GLN A 40 -9.88 6.30 -3.31
C GLN A 40 -11.07 5.36 -3.10
N MET A 41 -12.25 5.75 -3.58
CA MET A 41 -13.49 5.00 -3.34
C MET A 41 -13.49 3.58 -3.93
N LEU A 42 -12.94 3.41 -5.14
CA LEU A 42 -12.92 2.12 -5.83
C LEU A 42 -11.96 1.13 -5.18
N THR A 43 -10.70 1.50 -5.01
CA THR A 43 -9.62 0.60 -4.57
C THR A 43 -9.41 0.61 -3.06
N ARG A 44 -9.97 1.62 -2.35
CA ARG A 44 -9.69 1.91 -0.94
C ARG A 44 -8.21 2.14 -0.61
N GLN A 45 -7.40 2.43 -1.61
CA GLN A 45 -5.98 2.76 -1.45
C GLN A 45 -5.78 4.26 -1.22
N PRO A 46 -4.63 4.68 -0.66
CA PRO A 46 -4.26 6.09 -0.55
C PRO A 46 -4.38 6.85 -1.87
N THR A 47 -4.91 8.07 -1.83
CA THR A 47 -4.95 8.98 -2.97
C THR A 47 -3.54 9.33 -3.47
N GLU A 48 -3.42 9.76 -4.73
CA GLU A 48 -2.15 10.24 -5.29
C GLU A 48 -2.01 11.76 -5.17
N GLY A 49 -0.76 12.23 -5.04
CA GLY A 49 -0.38 13.63 -5.15
C GLY A 49 -0.41 14.44 -3.85
N ARG A 50 0.59 15.34 -3.69
CA ARG A 50 0.74 16.21 -2.51
C ARG A 50 -0.50 17.06 -2.23
N ALA A 51 -1.10 17.63 -3.28
CA ALA A 51 -2.27 18.51 -3.17
C ALA A 51 -3.50 17.83 -2.54
N ARG A 52 -3.59 16.49 -2.64
CA ARG A 52 -4.68 15.67 -2.08
C ARG A 52 -4.26 14.94 -0.80
N GLY A 53 -3.13 15.33 -0.20
CA GLY A 53 -2.53 14.63 0.93
C GLY A 53 -2.19 13.17 0.61
N GLY A 54 -1.91 12.87 -0.65
CA GLY A 54 -1.74 11.52 -1.17
C GLY A 54 -0.55 10.75 -0.61
N GLY A 55 -0.59 9.42 -0.73
CA GLY A 55 0.51 8.56 -0.32
C GLY A 55 1.66 8.53 -1.33
N LEU A 56 2.76 7.90 -0.93
CA LEU A 56 3.81 7.49 -1.86
C LEU A 56 3.46 6.11 -2.39
N ARG A 57 3.75 5.89 -3.68
CA ARG A 57 3.56 4.59 -4.30
C ARG A 57 4.67 3.65 -3.84
N PHE A 58 4.29 2.50 -3.31
CA PHE A 58 5.19 1.37 -3.09
C PHE A 58 5.04 0.43 -4.28
N GLY A 59 6.00 0.48 -5.21
CA GLY A 59 5.94 -0.25 -6.47
C GLY A 59 6.57 -1.63 -6.41
N GLU A 60 6.71 -2.22 -7.60
CA GLU A 60 7.28 -3.56 -7.77
C GLU A 60 8.76 -3.60 -7.41
N MET A 61 9.53 -2.55 -7.77
CA MET A 61 10.95 -2.48 -7.44
C MET A 61 11.17 -2.38 -5.93
N GLU A 62 10.35 -1.57 -5.23
CA GLU A 62 10.43 -1.45 -3.77
C GLU A 62 10.05 -2.76 -3.06
N ARG A 63 9.06 -3.49 -3.60
CA ARG A 63 8.72 -4.85 -3.14
C ARG A 63 9.92 -5.78 -3.31
N ASP A 64 10.53 -5.79 -4.49
CA ASP A 64 11.61 -6.71 -4.82
C ASP A 64 12.85 -6.47 -3.95
N CYS A 65 13.13 -5.20 -3.60
CA CYS A 65 14.15 -4.85 -2.60
C CYS A 65 13.89 -5.52 -1.24
N LEU A 66 12.65 -5.47 -0.72
CA LEU A 66 12.30 -6.10 0.56
C LEU A 66 12.37 -7.62 0.50
N ILE A 67 12.00 -8.22 -0.63
CA ILE A 67 12.13 -9.67 -0.88
C ILE A 67 13.61 -10.05 -0.85
N GLY A 68 14.48 -9.29 -1.53
CA GLY A 68 15.92 -9.53 -1.55
C GLY A 68 16.57 -9.48 -0.17
N HIS A 69 16.07 -8.61 0.72
CA HIS A 69 16.49 -8.56 2.13
C HIS A 69 15.87 -9.64 3.02
N GLY A 70 14.93 -10.45 2.53
CA GLY A 70 14.21 -11.44 3.33
C GLY A 70 13.27 -10.84 4.38
N ALA A 71 12.88 -9.57 4.23
CA ALA A 71 12.10 -8.83 5.22
C ALA A 71 10.59 -9.11 5.10
N ALA A 72 10.18 -10.38 5.26
CA ALA A 72 8.80 -10.83 5.00
C ALA A 72 7.73 -10.11 5.86
N MET A 73 8.01 -9.89 7.15
CA MET A 73 7.06 -9.20 8.03
C MET A 73 6.89 -7.73 7.64
N LEU A 74 7.98 -7.06 7.25
CA LEU A 74 7.94 -5.67 6.79
C LEU A 74 7.20 -5.55 5.45
N LEU A 75 7.41 -6.52 4.54
CA LEU A 75 6.70 -6.58 3.27
C LEU A 75 5.19 -6.71 3.49
N LYS A 76 4.76 -7.61 4.39
CA LYS A 76 3.34 -7.75 4.76
C LYS A 76 2.80 -6.46 5.38
N ASP A 77 3.58 -5.80 6.22
CA ASP A 77 3.14 -4.58 6.88
C ASP A 77 2.88 -3.44 5.89
N ARG A 78 3.85 -3.19 5.00
CA ARG A 78 3.77 -2.12 3.98
C ARG A 78 2.69 -2.39 2.93
N LEU A 79 2.56 -3.62 2.44
CA LEU A 79 1.63 -3.94 1.36
C LEU A 79 0.19 -4.21 1.83
N LEU A 80 -0.01 -4.68 3.06
CA LEU A 80 -1.33 -5.06 3.57
C LEU A 80 -1.79 -4.15 4.71
N ASN A 81 -1.06 -4.12 5.83
CA ASN A 81 -1.55 -3.49 7.06
C ASN A 81 -1.68 -1.97 6.94
N GLU A 82 -0.74 -1.31 6.26
CA GLU A 82 -0.71 0.15 6.11
C GLU A 82 -1.40 0.66 4.84
N SER A 83 -1.84 -0.23 3.95
CA SER A 83 -2.52 0.10 2.69
C SER A 83 -4.03 -0.16 2.80
N ASP A 84 -4.49 -1.32 2.34
CA ASP A 84 -5.88 -1.61 2.01
C ASP A 84 -6.39 -2.89 2.69
N LYS A 85 -5.92 -3.16 3.93
CA LYS A 85 -6.38 -4.28 4.74
C LYS A 85 -7.91 -4.35 4.82
N CYS A 86 -8.47 -5.48 4.40
CA CYS A 86 -9.89 -5.75 4.45
C CYS A 86 -10.16 -7.13 5.05
N VAL A 87 -11.26 -7.24 5.82
CA VAL A 87 -11.80 -8.53 6.26
C VAL A 87 -12.93 -8.90 5.31
N ILE A 88 -12.77 -10.02 4.62
CA ILE A 88 -13.83 -10.62 3.81
C ILE A 88 -14.32 -11.90 4.47
N TYR A 89 -15.50 -12.34 4.09
CA TYR A 89 -16.08 -13.59 4.56
C TYR A 89 -16.08 -14.58 3.40
N VAL A 90 -15.51 -15.76 3.60
CA VAL A 90 -15.38 -16.79 2.56
C VAL A 90 -16.04 -18.08 3.03
N CYS A 91 -16.82 -18.69 2.15
CA CYS A 91 -17.46 -19.97 2.42
C CYS A 91 -16.48 -21.14 2.20
N LYS A 92 -16.33 -22.03 3.18
CA LYS A 92 -15.43 -23.20 3.09
C LYS A 92 -15.87 -24.23 2.05
N THR A 93 -17.16 -24.37 1.80
CA THR A 93 -17.69 -25.39 0.86
C THR A 93 -17.56 -24.93 -0.59
N CYS A 94 -18.02 -23.72 -0.92
CA CYS A 94 -18.02 -23.21 -2.30
C CYS A 94 -16.83 -22.32 -2.64
N GLY A 95 -16.13 -21.74 -1.66
CA GLY A 95 -14.99 -20.84 -1.86
C GLY A 95 -15.34 -19.45 -2.39
N HIS A 96 -16.63 -19.11 -2.47
CA HIS A 96 -17.09 -17.77 -2.85
C HIS A 96 -17.17 -16.84 -1.64
N MET A 97 -17.12 -15.54 -1.94
CA MET A 97 -17.34 -14.49 -0.95
C MET A 97 -18.80 -14.53 -0.45
N ALA A 98 -18.94 -14.57 0.86
CA ALA A 98 -20.20 -14.44 1.57
C ALA A 98 -20.33 -13.01 2.13
N TYR A 99 -21.55 -12.64 2.49
CA TYR A 99 -21.80 -11.37 3.19
C TYR A 99 -22.51 -11.64 4.52
N TYR A 100 -22.42 -10.66 5.42
CA TYR A 100 -23.10 -10.70 6.69
C TYR A 100 -24.39 -9.86 6.60
N ASP A 101 -25.53 -10.50 6.82
CA ASP A 101 -26.81 -9.81 6.89
C ASP A 101 -27.05 -9.33 8.33
N ILE A 102 -26.94 -8.03 8.53
CA ILE A 102 -27.10 -7.39 9.84
C ILE A 102 -28.53 -7.57 10.38
N ARG A 103 -29.55 -7.64 9.51
CA ARG A 103 -30.95 -7.76 9.94
C ARG A 103 -31.27 -9.15 10.46
N LYS A 104 -30.73 -10.18 9.80
CA LYS A 104 -30.93 -11.58 10.18
C LYS A 104 -29.89 -12.08 11.19
N GLY A 105 -28.79 -11.35 11.38
CA GLY A 105 -27.68 -11.73 12.25
C GLY A 105 -26.96 -12.99 11.79
N LYS A 106 -26.93 -13.26 10.47
CA LYS A 106 -26.39 -14.50 9.89
C LYS A 106 -25.48 -14.22 8.70
N TYR A 107 -24.48 -15.07 8.51
CA TYR A 107 -23.67 -15.10 7.30
C TYR A 107 -24.42 -15.84 6.21
N ILE A 108 -24.54 -15.23 5.03
CA ILE A 108 -25.27 -15.79 3.90
C ILE A 108 -24.31 -15.93 2.74
N CYS A 109 -24.29 -17.12 2.16
CA CYS A 109 -23.64 -17.40 0.88
C CYS A 109 -24.71 -17.61 -0.19
N ASN A 110 -24.54 -17.00 -1.36
CA ASN A 110 -25.53 -17.07 -2.44
C ASN A 110 -25.69 -18.48 -3.03
N LEU A 111 -24.68 -19.34 -2.94
CA LEU A 111 -24.74 -20.71 -3.50
C LEU A 111 -25.12 -21.77 -2.47
N CYS A 112 -24.69 -21.62 -1.21
CA CYS A 112 -24.85 -22.65 -0.19
C CYS A 112 -25.85 -22.30 0.91
N GLU A 113 -26.37 -21.07 0.91
CA GLU A 113 -27.35 -20.56 1.86
C GLU A 113 -27.01 -20.96 3.30
N ASP A 114 -27.92 -21.64 4.00
CA ASP A 114 -27.80 -22.02 5.41
C ASP A 114 -26.80 -23.16 5.68
N LYS A 115 -26.34 -23.88 4.64
CA LYS A 115 -25.33 -24.95 4.79
C LYS A 115 -23.89 -24.41 4.75
N ALA A 116 -23.73 -23.12 4.45
CA ALA A 116 -22.44 -22.48 4.30
C ALA A 116 -21.70 -22.33 5.64
N ARG A 117 -20.49 -22.89 5.73
CA ARG A 117 -19.56 -22.55 6.82
C ARG A 117 -18.70 -21.39 6.37
N VAL A 118 -18.93 -20.21 6.96
CA VAL A 118 -18.28 -18.97 6.56
C VAL A 118 -17.19 -18.61 7.55
N TYR A 119 -16.02 -18.25 7.05
CA TYR A 119 -14.88 -17.83 7.86
C TYR A 119 -14.41 -16.42 7.47
N PRO A 120 -14.02 -15.58 8.44
CA PRO A 120 -13.39 -14.30 8.16
C PRO A 120 -11.94 -14.51 7.71
N THR A 121 -11.55 -13.88 6.61
CA THR A 121 -10.18 -13.88 6.09
C THR A 121 -9.70 -12.46 5.83
N VAL A 122 -8.45 -12.19 6.19
CA VAL A 122 -7.81 -10.90 5.97
C VAL A 122 -7.08 -10.91 4.63
N ILE A 123 -7.48 -10.02 3.73
CA ILE A 123 -6.87 -9.84 2.41
C ILE A 123 -6.74 -8.34 2.06
N PRO A 124 -5.94 -7.96 1.05
CA PRO A 124 -6.02 -6.62 0.48
C PRO A 124 -7.38 -6.38 -0.19
N TYR A 125 -7.92 -5.17 -0.08
CA TYR A 125 -9.15 -4.80 -0.78
C TYR A 125 -8.99 -4.87 -2.30
N ALA A 126 -7.81 -4.54 -2.83
CA ALA A 126 -7.51 -4.71 -4.25
C ALA A 126 -7.69 -6.16 -4.71
N PHE A 127 -7.36 -7.16 -3.88
CA PHE A 127 -7.59 -8.57 -4.21
C PHE A 127 -9.07 -8.94 -4.19
N LYS A 128 -9.85 -8.37 -3.26
CA LYS A 128 -11.31 -8.50 -3.28
C LYS A 128 -11.89 -7.95 -4.59
N LEU A 129 -11.45 -6.76 -4.99
CA LEU A 129 -11.89 -6.12 -6.23
C LEU A 129 -11.56 -6.98 -7.45
N LEU A 130 -10.34 -7.53 -7.52
CA LEU A 130 -9.92 -8.43 -8.60
C LEU A 130 -10.84 -9.65 -8.73
N ILE A 131 -11.22 -10.27 -7.61
CA ILE A 131 -12.18 -11.39 -7.63
C ILE A 131 -13.52 -10.96 -8.22
N GLN A 132 -14.04 -9.79 -7.82
CA GLN A 132 -15.31 -9.29 -8.32
C GLN A 132 -15.25 -8.91 -9.81
N GLU A 133 -14.12 -8.40 -10.28
CA GLU A 133 -13.90 -8.12 -11.71
C GLU A 133 -13.85 -9.42 -12.54
N LEU A 134 -13.22 -10.48 -12.02
CA LEU A 134 -13.23 -11.80 -12.64
C LEU A 134 -14.65 -12.40 -12.67
N GLU A 135 -15.40 -12.29 -11.58
CA GLU A 135 -16.81 -12.74 -11.53
C GLU A 135 -17.67 -11.98 -12.56
N GLY A 136 -17.40 -10.70 -12.80
CA GLY A 136 -18.03 -9.91 -13.85
C GLY A 136 -17.69 -10.37 -15.28
N LEU A 137 -16.55 -11.05 -15.46
CA LEU A 137 -16.15 -11.70 -16.72
C LEU A 137 -16.64 -13.16 -16.83
N CYS A 138 -17.56 -13.58 -15.96
CA CYS A 138 -18.04 -14.96 -15.85
C CYS A 138 -16.94 -15.97 -15.47
N ILE A 139 -15.86 -15.50 -14.84
CA ILE A 139 -14.81 -16.35 -14.28
C ILE A 139 -15.07 -16.46 -12.78
N PHE A 140 -15.25 -17.68 -12.28
CA PHE A 140 -15.58 -17.94 -10.88
C PHE A 140 -14.36 -18.47 -10.11
N PRO A 141 -13.52 -17.59 -9.53
CA PRO A 141 -12.36 -18.03 -8.76
C PRO A 141 -12.81 -18.62 -7.42
N LYS A 142 -12.40 -19.87 -7.16
CA LYS A 142 -12.68 -20.55 -5.90
C LYS A 142 -11.54 -20.33 -4.91
N LEU A 143 -11.84 -19.75 -3.75
CA LEU A 143 -10.89 -19.64 -2.65
C LEU A 143 -10.86 -20.93 -1.82
N ILE A 144 -9.67 -21.50 -1.66
CA ILE A 144 -9.44 -22.67 -0.80
C ILE A 144 -8.94 -22.17 0.55
N LEU A 145 -9.71 -22.46 1.60
CA LEU A 145 -9.37 -22.05 2.96
C LEU A 145 -8.58 -23.16 3.66
N GLU A 146 -7.45 -22.78 4.24
CA GLU A 146 -6.64 -23.63 5.11
C GLU A 146 -6.45 -22.96 6.48
N GLU A 147 -6.28 -23.78 7.51
CA GLU A 147 -5.94 -23.30 8.83
C GLU A 147 -4.46 -22.96 8.86
N VAL A 148 -4.15 -21.75 9.33
CA VAL A 148 -2.75 -21.33 9.51
C VAL A 148 -2.25 -21.99 10.80
N ALA A 149 -1.27 -22.89 10.65
CA ALA A 149 -0.61 -23.59 11.75
C ALA A 149 0.22 -22.64 12.63
#